data_AF-A0A969Z4Q1-F1
#
_entry.id   AF-A0A969Z4Q1-F1
#
_cell.length_a   1.000
_cell.length_b   1.000
_cell.length_c   1.000
_cell.angle_alpha   90.00
_cell.angle_beta   90.00
_cell.angle_gamma   90.00
#
_symmetry.space_group_name_H-M   'P 1'
#
loop_
_entity.id
_entity.type
_entity.pdbx_description
1 polymer ?
#
loop_
_entity_poly.entity_id
_entity_poly.type
_entity_poly.pdbx_seq_one_letter_code
_entity_poly.pdbx_strand_id
1 'polypeptide(L)'
;MSYIRQLRKQHHITQAQLAEKLNVTQTSVSQWESGRNFPDIKTARKLADYFGASLDQILAPHSKSKDGKDSHMPYIYADSPYHQGINVNKIGELEMKRRLIDVFDHLSLTAKTRILERAEAYLEVELFERENKLKNNFGDNENSPQDSVPRT
;
A
#
# COMPACT_ATOMS: atom_id res chain seq x y z
N MET A 1 18.94 -14.24 -12.91
CA MET A 1 18.29 -15.47 -12.42
C MET A 1 17.11 -14.99 -11.58
N SER A 2 15.86 -15.22 -12.03
CA SER A 2 14.64 -14.76 -11.35
C SER A 2 14.42 -15.51 -10.02
N TYR A 3 13.79 -14.88 -9.04
CA TYR A 3 13.47 -15.43 -7.71
C TYR A 3 12.42 -16.53 -7.83
N ILE A 4 11.41 -16.31 -8.69
CA ILE A 4 10.43 -17.34 -9.08
C ILE A 4 11.13 -18.57 -9.66
N ARG A 5 12.17 -18.38 -10.49
CA ARG A 5 12.96 -19.49 -11.03
C ARG A 5 13.74 -20.23 -9.93
N GLN A 6 14.25 -19.51 -8.93
CA GLN A 6 14.96 -20.12 -7.80
C GLN A 6 14.01 -20.99 -6.98
N LEU A 7 12.87 -20.44 -6.56
CA LEU A 7 11.82 -21.16 -5.84
C LEU A 7 11.36 -22.40 -6.61
N ARG A 8 11.06 -22.25 -7.90
CA ARG A 8 10.67 -23.38 -8.76
C ARG A 8 11.72 -24.50 -8.77
N LYS A 9 13.01 -24.14 -8.87
CA LYS A 9 14.12 -25.11 -8.87
C LYS A 9 14.31 -25.77 -7.50
N GLN A 10 14.12 -25.04 -6.40
CA GLN A 10 14.16 -25.59 -5.04
C GLN A 10 13.03 -26.59 -4.78
N HIS A 11 11.87 -26.36 -5.40
CA HIS A 11 10.74 -27.28 -5.36
C HIS A 11 10.81 -28.40 -6.41
N HIS A 12 11.89 -28.46 -7.21
CA HIS A 12 12.11 -29.48 -8.23
C HIS A 12 11.00 -29.65 -9.28
N ILE A 13 10.24 -28.58 -9.57
CA ILE A 13 9.15 -28.61 -10.57
C ILE A 13 9.55 -27.92 -11.87
N THR A 14 8.90 -28.26 -12.98
CA THR A 14 9.07 -27.61 -14.29
C THR A 14 8.20 -26.35 -14.41
N GLN A 15 8.46 -25.52 -15.42
CA GLN A 15 7.63 -24.33 -15.69
C GLN A 15 6.19 -24.74 -16.03
N ALA A 16 5.99 -25.86 -16.72
CA ALA A 16 4.67 -26.39 -17.05
C ALA A 16 3.92 -26.85 -15.80
N GLN A 17 4.59 -27.56 -14.88
CA GLN A 17 3.99 -27.98 -13.61
C GLN A 17 3.60 -26.78 -12.72
N LEU A 18 4.45 -25.75 -12.66
CA LEU A 18 4.10 -24.52 -11.94
C LEU A 18 2.90 -23.80 -12.59
N ALA A 19 2.85 -23.76 -13.92
CA ALA A 19 1.75 -23.17 -14.65
C ALA A 19 0.42 -23.88 -14.38
N GLU A 20 0.43 -25.22 -14.36
CA GLU A 20 -0.71 -26.05 -14.01
C GLU A 20 -1.19 -25.77 -12.58
N LYS A 21 -0.28 -25.72 -11.60
CA LYS A 21 -0.61 -25.43 -10.19
C LYS A 21 -1.27 -24.08 -9.98
N LEU A 22 -0.87 -23.07 -10.76
CA LEU A 22 -1.37 -21.70 -10.64
C LEU A 22 -2.56 -21.40 -11.56
N ASN A 23 -2.93 -22.35 -12.43
CA ASN A 23 -3.92 -22.20 -13.50
C ASN A 23 -3.57 -21.04 -14.45
N VAL A 24 -2.35 -21.05 -14.97
CA VAL A 24 -1.82 -20.07 -15.94
C VAL A 24 -1.12 -20.78 -17.08
N THR A 25 -0.67 -20.03 -18.09
CA THR A 25 0.12 -20.61 -19.19
C THR A 25 1.59 -20.79 -18.80
N GLN A 26 2.25 -21.81 -19.35
CA GLN A 26 3.70 -21.97 -19.22
C GLN A 26 4.46 -20.74 -19.75
N THR A 27 3.94 -20.10 -20.80
CA THR A 27 4.46 -18.85 -21.33
C THR A 27 4.47 -17.76 -20.27
N SER A 28 3.40 -17.59 -19.50
CA SER A 28 3.34 -16.63 -18.39
C SER A 28 4.47 -16.86 -17.39
N VAL A 29 4.67 -18.12 -16.96
CA VAL A 29 5.77 -18.48 -16.04
C VAL A 29 7.14 -18.16 -16.65
N SER A 30 7.35 -18.46 -17.94
CA SER A 30 8.59 -18.13 -18.65
C SER A 30 8.84 -16.62 -18.73
N GLN A 31 7.80 -15.82 -18.96
CA GLN A 31 7.89 -14.35 -18.98
C GLN A 31 8.27 -13.80 -17.61
N TRP A 32 7.70 -14.32 -16.52
CA TRP A 32 8.05 -13.92 -15.16
C TRP A 32 9.48 -14.30 -14.79
N GLU A 33 9.90 -15.52 -15.16
CA GLU A 33 11.27 -15.97 -14.90
C GLU A 33 12.34 -15.24 -15.72
N SER A 34 11.94 -14.65 -16.85
CA SER A 34 12.79 -13.83 -17.71
C SER A 34 12.69 -12.33 -17.43
N GLY A 35 11.78 -11.91 -16.55
CA GLY A 35 11.54 -10.49 -16.23
C GLY A 35 10.86 -9.70 -17.35
N ARG A 36 10.31 -10.38 -18.37
CA ARG A 36 9.60 -9.72 -19.49
C ARG A 36 8.20 -9.25 -19.11
N ASN A 37 7.61 -9.86 -18.09
CA ASN A 37 6.33 -9.45 -17.51
C ASN A 37 6.29 -9.86 -16.04
N PHE A 38 5.31 -9.35 -15.29
CA PHE A 38 5.08 -9.68 -13.89
C PHE A 38 3.74 -10.41 -13.71
N PRO A 39 3.61 -11.28 -12.68
CA PRO A 39 2.32 -11.82 -12.31
C PRO A 39 1.41 -10.70 -11.79
N ASP A 40 0.10 -10.79 -12.07
CA ASP A 40 -0.87 -9.89 -11.45
C ASP A 40 -0.96 -10.13 -9.93
N ILE A 41 -1.59 -9.21 -9.20
CA ILE A 41 -1.65 -9.29 -7.72
C ILE A 41 -2.27 -10.60 -7.23
N LYS A 42 -3.29 -11.11 -7.94
CA LYS A 42 -3.95 -12.38 -7.59
C LYS A 42 -3.01 -13.57 -7.78
N THR A 43 -2.28 -13.63 -8.88
CA THR A 43 -1.33 -14.71 -9.17
C THR A 43 -0.08 -14.60 -8.32
N ALA A 44 0.39 -13.39 -8.03
CA ALA A 44 1.49 -13.14 -7.12
C ALA A 44 1.17 -13.61 -5.70
N ARG A 45 -0.07 -13.44 -5.23
CA ARG A 45 -0.53 -14.02 -3.97
C ARG A 45 -0.51 -15.55 -3.99
N LYS A 46 -1.03 -16.17 -5.06
CA LYS A 46 -0.97 -17.64 -5.19
C LYS A 46 0.46 -18.17 -5.21
N LEU A 47 1.38 -17.45 -5.86
CA LEU A 47 2.81 -17.76 -5.85
C LEU A 47 3.39 -17.67 -4.44
N ALA A 48 3.09 -16.59 -3.72
CA ALA A 48 3.50 -16.39 -2.33
C ALA A 48 3.00 -17.53 -1.42
N ASP A 49 1.72 -17.86 -1.51
CA ASP A 49 1.10 -18.95 -0.74
C ASP A 49 1.70 -20.32 -1.09
N TYR A 50 1.92 -20.59 -2.40
CA TYR A 50 2.46 -21.86 -2.87
C TYR A 50 3.91 -22.09 -2.43
N PHE A 51 4.72 -21.03 -2.42
CA PHE A 51 6.14 -21.11 -2.09
C PHE A 51 6.47 -20.71 -0.64
N GLY A 52 5.48 -20.30 0.15
CA GLY A 52 5.70 -19.78 1.51
C GLY A 52 6.55 -18.50 1.53
N ALA A 53 6.47 -17.68 0.48
CA ALA A 53 7.24 -16.44 0.32
C ALA A 53 6.36 -15.22 0.59
N SER A 54 6.96 -14.07 0.86
CA SER A 54 6.20 -12.81 0.93
C SER A 54 5.85 -12.29 -0.46
N LEU A 55 4.75 -11.55 -0.58
CA LEU A 55 4.35 -10.94 -1.86
C LEU A 55 5.42 -10.00 -2.41
N ASP A 56 6.13 -9.30 -1.52
CA ASP A 56 7.24 -8.41 -1.87
C ASP A 56 8.39 -9.19 -2.53
N GLN A 57 8.76 -10.35 -1.98
CA GLN A 57 9.79 -11.20 -2.57
C GLN A 57 9.40 -11.73 -3.96
N ILE A 58 8.11 -12.01 -4.20
CA ILE A 58 7.60 -12.45 -5.52
C ILE A 58 7.68 -11.33 -6.57
N LEU A 59 7.45 -10.08 -6.15
CA LEU A 59 7.37 -8.92 -7.04
C LEU A 59 8.68 -8.12 -7.14
N ALA A 60 9.66 -8.41 -6.27
CA ALA A 60 10.93 -7.70 -6.22
C ALA A 60 11.61 -7.70 -7.60
N PRO A 61 11.94 -6.51 -8.16
CA PRO A 61 12.64 -6.42 -9.42
C PRO A 61 14.05 -7.01 -9.30
N HIS A 62 14.45 -7.84 -10.27
CA HIS A 62 15.79 -8.43 -10.34
C HIS A 62 16.86 -7.39 -10.70
N SER A 63 17.23 -6.49 -9.79
CA SER A 63 18.50 -5.77 -9.90
C SER A 63 19.63 -6.68 -9.41
N LYS A 64 20.41 -7.23 -10.35
CA LYS A 64 21.74 -7.74 -10.06
C LYS A 64 22.70 -6.56 -10.07
N SER A 65 22.99 -5.97 -8.92
CA SER A 65 24.17 -5.13 -8.73
C SER A 65 25.37 -6.07 -8.67
N LYS A 66 26.25 -6.03 -9.67
CA LYS A 66 27.49 -6.81 -9.70
C LYS A 66 28.68 -6.09 -9.07
N ASP A 67 28.47 -4.87 -8.62
CA ASP A 67 29.39 -4.14 -7.76
C ASP A 67 28.81 -4.27 -6.34
N GLY A 68 29.65 -4.53 -5.34
CA GLY A 68 29.27 -4.61 -3.92
C GLY A 68 28.78 -3.28 -3.32
N LYS A 69 28.06 -2.49 -4.12
CA LYS A 69 27.19 -1.40 -3.73
C LYS A 69 25.84 -1.78 -4.31
N ASP A 70 25.00 -2.33 -3.46
CA ASP A 70 23.60 -2.62 -3.75
C ASP A 70 23.01 -1.41 -4.49
N SER A 71 22.79 -1.57 -5.79
CA SER A 71 21.81 -0.78 -6.51
C SER A 71 20.43 -1.27 -6.07
N HIS A 72 20.15 -1.01 -4.79
CA HIS A 72 18.85 -0.63 -4.29
C HIS A 72 18.37 0.43 -5.29
N MET A 73 17.43 0.09 -6.18
CA MET A 73 16.39 1.08 -6.43
C MET A 73 15.80 1.30 -5.04
N PRO A 74 16.02 2.47 -4.42
CA PRO A 74 15.88 2.60 -3.00
C PRO A 74 14.40 2.48 -2.70
N TYR A 75 13.97 1.29 -2.29
CA TYR A 75 12.79 1.20 -1.45
C TYR A 75 13.20 1.98 -0.20
N ILE A 76 12.85 3.27 -0.17
CA ILE A 76 13.02 4.25 0.93
C ILE A 76 12.28 3.83 2.22
N TYR A 77 11.97 2.55 2.35
CA TYR A 77 11.15 1.94 3.39
C TYR A 77 11.81 0.72 4.03
N ALA A 78 13.02 0.28 3.64
CA ALA A 78 13.67 -0.90 4.22
C ALA A 78 13.87 -0.80 5.75
N ASP A 79 14.13 0.41 6.27
CA ASP A 79 14.25 0.70 7.71
C ASP A 79 12.96 1.32 8.29
N SER A 80 11.84 1.24 7.57
CA SER A 80 10.56 1.80 8.01
C SER A 80 9.93 0.91 9.08
N PRO A 81 9.61 1.44 10.28
CA PRO A 81 9.03 0.66 11.38
C PRO A 81 7.65 0.05 11.05
N TYR A 82 7.06 0.39 9.90
CA TYR A 82 5.84 -0.21 9.38
C TYR A 82 6.01 -1.64 8.86
N HIS A 83 7.23 -2.09 8.55
CA HIS A 83 7.47 -3.49 8.12
C HIS A 83 7.43 -4.51 9.25
N GLN A 84 7.50 -4.08 10.51
CA GLN A 84 7.53 -4.98 11.68
C GLN A 84 6.23 -5.01 12.49
N GLY A 85 5.12 -4.46 11.97
CA GLY A 85 3.83 -4.52 12.66
C GLY A 85 3.81 -3.76 14.00
N ILE A 86 4.66 -2.73 14.15
CA ILE A 86 4.73 -1.93 15.37
C ILE A 86 3.64 -0.86 15.36
N ASN A 87 2.86 -0.83 16.44
CA ASN A 87 1.86 0.19 16.75
C ASN A 87 2.46 1.62 16.62
N VAL A 88 1.84 2.45 15.78
CA VAL A 88 2.31 3.80 15.41
C VAL A 88 2.21 4.78 16.56
N ASN A 89 3.19 4.77 17.44
CA ASN A 89 3.40 5.87 18.38
C ASN A 89 3.89 7.13 17.63
N LYS A 90 3.64 8.31 18.22
CA LYS A 90 3.85 9.67 17.67
C LYS A 90 5.15 9.89 16.86
N ILE A 91 6.21 9.17 17.19
CA ILE A 91 7.52 9.19 16.53
C ILE A 91 7.42 8.75 15.06
N GLY A 92 6.68 7.68 14.76
CA GLY A 92 6.52 7.20 13.38
C GLY A 92 5.69 8.14 12.50
N GLU A 93 4.69 8.82 13.09
CA GLU A 93 3.88 9.83 12.41
C GLU A 93 4.72 11.07 12.02
N LEU A 94 5.55 11.55 12.96
CA LEU A 94 6.41 12.71 12.74
C LEU A 94 7.49 12.43 11.70
N GLU A 95 8.05 11.22 11.69
CA GLU A 95 9.05 10.84 10.71
C GLU A 95 8.46 10.72 9.30
N MET A 96 7.26 10.16 9.17
CA MET A 96 6.55 10.12 7.89
C MET A 96 6.22 11.52 7.37
N LYS A 97 5.79 12.43 8.26
CA LYS A 97 5.55 13.85 7.92
C LYS A 97 6.82 14.56 7.46
N ARG A 98 7.94 14.35 8.14
CA ARG A 98 9.25 14.92 7.75
C ARG A 98 9.64 14.48 6.34
N ARG A 99 9.49 13.19 6.02
CA ARG A 99 9.82 12.65 4.70
C ARG A 99 8.92 13.18 3.58
N LEU A 100 7.63 13.41 3.86
CA LEU A 100 6.73 14.03 2.90
C LEU A 100 7.16 15.46 2.56
N ILE A 101 7.65 16.22 3.55
CA ILE A 101 8.20 17.56 3.34
C ILE A 101 9.44 17.48 2.45
N ASP A 102 10.39 16.59 2.75
CA ASP A 102 11.62 16.43 1.97
C ASP A 102 11.31 16.09 0.50
N VAL A 103 10.39 15.14 0.26
CA VAL A 103 9.95 14.79 -1.10
C VAL A 103 9.32 15.99 -1.78
N PHE A 104 8.41 16.68 -1.09
CA PHE A 104 7.72 17.85 -1.62
C PHE A 104 8.71 18.93 -2.05
N ASP A 105 9.73 19.24 -1.22
CA ASP A 105 10.73 20.26 -1.50
C ASP A 105 11.53 20.02 -2.78
N HIS A 106 11.73 18.75 -3.14
CA HIS A 106 12.43 18.35 -4.36
C HIS A 106 11.55 18.23 -5.61
N LEU A 107 10.24 18.41 -5.49
CA LEU A 107 9.35 18.38 -6.65
C LEU A 107 9.47 19.63 -7.52
N SER A 108 9.15 19.46 -8.81
CA SER A 108 8.99 20.60 -9.71
C SER A 108 7.85 21.51 -9.24
N LEU A 109 7.93 22.79 -9.58
CA LEU A 109 6.90 23.77 -9.18
C LEU A 109 5.49 23.31 -9.60
N THR A 110 5.34 22.80 -10.83
CA THR A 110 4.05 22.29 -11.32
C THR A 110 3.54 21.09 -10.51
N ALA A 111 4.42 20.17 -10.08
CA ALA A 111 4.02 19.05 -9.24
C ALA A 111 3.62 19.52 -7.84
N LYS A 112 4.37 20.48 -7.27
CA LYS A 112 4.01 21.12 -5.99
C LYS A 112 2.63 21.76 -6.05
N THR A 113 2.36 22.57 -7.07
CA THR A 113 1.06 23.24 -7.26
C THR A 113 -0.08 22.24 -7.34
N ARG A 114 0.04 21.19 -8.15
CA ARG A 114 -1.02 20.18 -8.29
C ARG A 114 -1.29 19.41 -7.00
N ILE A 115 -0.24 19.15 -6.22
CA ILE A 115 -0.38 18.48 -4.91
C ILE A 115 -1.08 19.41 -3.92
N LEU A 116 -0.70 20.69 -3.88
CA LEU A 116 -1.33 21.68 -3.00
C LEU A 116 -2.80 21.89 -3.35
N GLU A 117 -3.13 22.12 -4.62
CA GLU A 117 -4.52 22.24 -5.10
C GLU A 117 -5.36 21.02 -4.70
N ARG A 118 -4.77 19.82 -4.81
CA ARG A 118 -5.46 18.60 -4.41
C ARG A 118 -5.63 18.47 -2.90
N ALA A 119 -4.64 18.90 -2.12
CA ALA A 119 -4.70 18.90 -0.66
C ALA A 119 -5.74 19.89 -0.14
N GLU A 120 -5.82 21.09 -0.73
CA GLU A 120 -6.84 22.10 -0.45
C GLU A 120 -8.24 21.53 -0.68
N ALA A 121 -8.48 20.91 -1.84
CA ALA A 121 -9.76 20.29 -2.17
C ALA A 121 -10.18 19.20 -1.15
N TYR A 122 -9.23 18.40 -0.64
CA TYR A 122 -9.54 17.40 0.39
C TYR A 122 -9.93 18.04 1.73
N LEU A 123 -9.23 19.10 2.14
CA LEU A 123 -9.54 19.83 3.38
C LEU A 123 -10.91 20.49 3.32
N GLU A 124 -11.26 21.10 2.19
CA GLU A 124 -12.59 21.70 1.98
C GLU A 124 -13.71 20.67 2.14
N VAL A 125 -13.54 19.48 1.55
CA VAL A 125 -14.51 18.38 1.68
C VAL A 125 -14.63 17.92 3.14
N GLU A 126 -13.51 17.72 3.83
CA GLU A 126 -13.51 17.28 5.23
C GLU A 126 -14.15 18.32 6.17
N LEU A 127 -13.89 19.62 5.95
CA LEU A 127 -14.51 20.71 6.69
C LEU A 127 -16.03 20.75 6.46
N PHE A 128 -16.47 20.62 5.20
CA PHE A 128 -17.88 20.57 4.85
C PHE A 128 -18.60 19.39 5.52
N GLU A 129 -17.99 18.21 5.50
CA GLU A 129 -18.54 17.03 6.18
C GLU A 129 -18.62 17.24 7.70
N ARG A 130 -17.60 17.85 8.31
CA ARG A 130 -17.57 18.14 9.74
C ARG A 130 -18.66 19.13 10.14
N GLU A 131 -18.84 20.20 9.37
CA GLU A 131 -19.90 21.17 9.62
C GLU A 131 -21.29 20.55 9.50
N ASN A 132 -21.52 19.68 8.50
CA ASN A 132 -22.80 19.01 8.35
C ASN A 132 -23.06 17.99 9.46
N LYS A 133 -22.03 17.28 9.94
CA LYS A 133 -22.14 16.42 11.13
C LYS A 133 -22.49 17.22 12.39
N LEU A 134 -21.90 18.39 12.57
CA LEU A 134 -22.22 19.28 13.70
C LEU A 134 -23.65 19.81 13.60
N LYS A 135 -24.09 20.28 12.41
CA LYS A 135 -25.46 20.77 12.18
C LYS A 135 -26.50 19.67 12.40
N ASN A 136 -26.21 18.43 12.01
CA ASN A 136 -27.10 17.29 12.23
C ASN A 136 -27.16 16.84 13.70
N ASN A 137 -26.10 17.05 14.49
CA ASN A 137 -26.08 16.72 15.93
C ASN A 137 -26.73 17.79 16.83
N PHE A 138 -27.07 18.97 16.30
CA PHE A 138 -27.77 20.03 17.04
C PHE A 138 -29.31 20.00 16.84
N GLY A 139 -29.84 19.05 16.07
CA GLY A 139 -31.28 18.96 15.75
C GLY A 139 -32.16 18.21 16.77
N ASP A 140 -31.58 17.52 17.75
CA ASP A 140 -32.33 16.57 18.61
C ASP A 140 -32.52 17.03 20.07
N ASN A 141 -32.35 18.32 20.40
CA ASN A 141 -32.54 18.80 21.77
C ASN A 141 -33.45 20.03 21.89
N GLU A 142 -34.61 19.97 21.23
CA GLU A 142 -35.80 20.74 21.64
C GLU A 142 -37.01 19.82 21.74
N ASN A 143 -37.05 18.99 22.78
CA ASN A 143 -38.30 18.47 23.34
C ASN A 143 -38.04 18.02 24.79
N SER A 144 -38.06 19.00 25.70
CA SER A 144 -38.24 18.69 27.13
C SER A 144 -39.71 18.42 27.46
N PRO A 145 -39.99 17.59 28.47
CA PRO A 145 -41.26 16.89 28.63
C PRO A 145 -42.43 17.79 29.04
N GLN A 146 -43.62 17.46 28.54
CA GLN A 146 -44.90 18.07 28.86
C GLN A 146 -45.16 18.06 30.38
N ASP A 147 -45.29 19.25 30.98
CA ASP A 147 -45.83 19.43 32.33
C ASP A 147 -47.24 18.82 32.41
N SER A 148 -47.33 17.71 33.15
CA SER A 148 -48.58 17.05 33.47
C SER A 148 -49.16 17.69 34.73
N VAL A 149 -49.99 18.72 34.59
CA VAL A 149 -50.78 19.25 35.70
C VAL A 149 -51.89 18.24 36.06
N PRO A 150 -52.03 17.78 37.32
CA PRO A 150 -53.12 16.92 37.72
C PRO A 150 -54.40 17.75 37.92
N ARG A 151 -55.49 17.38 37.24
CA ARG A 151 -56.82 17.94 37.51
C ARG A 151 -57.36 17.35 38.81
N THR A 152 -57.57 18.21 39.81
CA THR A 152 -58.65 18.09 40.81
C THR A 152 -59.98 18.49 40.23
#